data_AF-G8TY59-F1
#
_entry.id   AF-G8TY59-F1
#
_cell.length_a   1.000
_cell.length_b   1.000
_cell.length_c   1.000
_cell.angle_alpha   90.00
_cell.angle_beta   90.00
_cell.angle_gamma   90.00
#
_symmetry.space_group_name_H-M   'P 1'
#
loop_
_entity.id
_entity.type
_entity.pdbx_description
1 polymer ?
#
loop_
_entity_poly.entity_id
_entity_poly.type
_entity_poly.pdbx_seq_one_letter_code
_entity_poly.pdbx_strand_id
1 'polypeptide(L)'
;MSIFSTYSQQENQITATLLAVLQELRFPVTEHILQTLVEESEADLVVFENQPQGTTSRPDARISGSFSYWFEVKRVPGAINLKQIETHLKGINKPPTGMNRLIVLTPDFVEPPGLNQYYDKGVVWNNFNALYDICQTLLEPEESVFRLTSNERYLLAEFAEFLVESNLVQHAEPTVVVVPARLAWDDYKQYHAYICQPNRTFRNATYMGFYRQKAIKRWIPQIVEHLTAVTLEEGTVESNRFRSLIDAIPPVVTFD
;
A
#
# COMPACT_ATOMS: atom_id res chain seq x y z
N MET A 1 13.05 -15.60 22.72
CA MET A 1 11.86 -16.10 22.02
C MET A 1 11.89 -15.45 20.64
N SER A 2 11.89 -16.21 19.55
CA SER A 2 12.00 -15.61 18.20
C SER A 2 10.65 -14.96 17.85
N ILE A 3 10.62 -13.63 17.76
CA ILE A 3 9.44 -12.83 17.39
C ILE A 3 9.10 -13.06 15.90
N PHE A 4 10.12 -13.38 15.10
CA PHE A 4 9.96 -13.78 13.71
C PHE A 4 9.64 -15.27 13.62
N SER A 5 8.45 -15.55 13.10
CA SER A 5 7.92 -16.90 12.99
C SER A 5 8.61 -17.72 11.88
N THR A 6 8.68 -19.04 12.07
CA THR A 6 9.27 -20.01 11.14
C THR A 6 8.21 -20.74 10.30
N TYR A 7 7.07 -20.09 10.02
CA TYR A 7 6.00 -20.71 9.23
C TYR A 7 6.44 -20.96 7.78
N SER A 8 6.00 -22.09 7.21
CA SER A 8 6.33 -22.50 5.84
C SER A 8 5.55 -21.74 4.76
N GLN A 9 4.39 -21.15 5.12
CA GLN A 9 3.63 -20.25 4.25
C GLN A 9 3.93 -18.79 4.59
N GLN A 10 4.47 -18.06 3.60
CA GLN A 10 5.01 -16.71 3.78
C GLN A 10 3.94 -15.67 4.21
N GLU A 11 2.67 -15.81 3.79
CA GLU A 11 1.59 -14.91 4.26
C GLU A 11 1.32 -15.09 5.77
N ASN A 12 1.34 -16.33 6.25
CA ASN A 12 1.19 -16.61 7.68
C ASN A 12 2.38 -16.08 8.49
N GLN A 13 3.56 -16.03 7.89
CA GLN A 13 4.73 -15.43 8.51
C GLN A 13 4.53 -13.92 8.72
N ILE A 14 4.02 -13.21 7.71
CA ILE A 14 3.75 -11.76 7.79
C ILE A 14 2.69 -11.47 8.85
N THR A 15 1.56 -12.19 8.81
CA THR A 15 0.48 -12.05 9.80
C THR A 15 0.97 -12.34 11.21
N ALA A 16 1.75 -13.42 11.40
CA ALA A 16 2.29 -13.77 12.71
C ALA A 16 3.28 -12.71 13.22
N THR A 17 4.16 -12.19 12.37
CA THR A 17 5.09 -11.11 12.73
C THR A 17 4.34 -9.84 13.13
N LEU A 18 3.34 -9.42 12.35
CA LEU A 18 2.49 -8.27 12.68
C LEU A 18 1.83 -8.45 14.04
N LEU A 19 1.19 -9.60 14.29
CA LEU A 19 0.54 -9.87 15.57
C LEU A 19 1.54 -9.90 16.73
N ALA A 20 2.71 -10.48 16.54
CA ALA A 20 3.75 -10.53 17.58
C ALA A 20 4.24 -9.12 17.94
N VAL A 21 4.42 -8.23 16.96
CA VAL A 21 4.77 -6.82 17.21
C VAL A 21 3.66 -6.13 17.99
N LEU A 22 2.41 -6.21 17.52
CA LEU A 22 1.27 -5.56 18.21
C LEU A 22 1.05 -6.06 19.65
N GLN A 23 1.43 -7.29 19.96
CA GLN A 23 1.36 -7.88 21.30
C GLN A 23 2.41 -7.33 22.27
N GLU A 24 3.57 -6.92 21.76
CA GLU A 24 4.69 -6.41 22.58
C GLU A 24 4.63 -4.89 22.78
N LEU A 25 3.88 -4.17 21.94
CA LEU A 25 3.65 -2.74 22.08
C LEU A 25 2.65 -2.45 23.20
N ARG A 26 2.81 -1.29 23.86
CA ARG A 26 1.78 -0.81 24.80
C ARG A 26 0.48 -0.51 24.05
N PHE A 27 -0.64 -0.75 24.72
CA PHE A 27 -1.96 -0.60 24.12
C PHE A 27 -2.20 0.74 23.40
N PRO A 28 -1.81 1.92 23.92
CA PRO A 28 -2.03 3.18 23.20
C PRO A 28 -1.31 3.24 21.84
N VAL A 29 -0.15 2.60 21.70
CA VAL A 29 0.60 2.55 20.43
C VAL A 29 -0.11 1.59 19.47
N THR A 30 -0.51 0.40 19.95
CA THR A 30 -1.29 -0.58 19.18
C THR A 30 -2.62 -0.01 18.72
N GLU A 31 -3.34 0.68 19.60
CA GLU A 31 -4.60 1.36 19.32
C GLU A 31 -4.43 2.41 18.22
N HIS A 32 -3.41 3.27 18.33
CA HIS A 32 -3.12 4.26 17.30
C HIS A 32 -2.78 3.64 15.94
N ILE A 33 -1.98 2.58 15.89
CA ILE A 33 -1.68 1.87 14.64
C ILE A 33 -2.96 1.33 14.01
N LEU A 34 -3.81 0.67 14.82
CA LEU A 34 -5.06 0.08 14.33
C LEU A 34 -6.05 1.15 13.85
N GLN A 35 -6.26 2.21 14.65
CA GLN A 35 -7.16 3.33 14.31
C GLN A 35 -6.70 4.07 13.06
N THR A 36 -5.39 4.28 12.90
CA THR A 36 -4.83 4.92 11.69
C THR A 36 -5.00 4.03 10.47
N LEU A 37 -4.80 2.72 10.60
CA LEU A 37 -5.06 1.77 9.50
C LEU A 37 -6.52 1.73 9.07
N VAL A 38 -7.46 1.91 10.00
CA VAL A 38 -8.89 1.93 9.69
C VAL A 38 -9.46 3.30 9.37
N GLU A 39 -8.65 4.36 9.44
CA GLU A 39 -9.07 5.75 9.24
C GLU A 39 -10.22 6.19 10.18
N GLU A 40 -10.32 5.58 11.37
CA GLU A 40 -11.34 5.91 12.37
C GLU A 40 -10.65 6.50 13.61
N SER A 41 -10.49 7.83 13.61
CA SER A 41 -9.71 8.57 14.62
C SER A 41 -10.46 8.91 15.91
N GLU A 42 -11.78 8.67 15.98
CA GLU A 42 -12.63 9.19 17.09
C GLU A 42 -13.23 8.10 18.00
N ALA A 43 -12.99 6.82 17.72
CA ALA A 43 -13.54 5.73 18.52
C ALA A 43 -12.49 5.13 19.46
N ASP A 44 -12.48 5.58 20.72
CA ASP A 44 -11.70 4.94 21.78
C ASP A 44 -12.06 3.45 21.86
N LEU A 45 -11.07 2.58 21.71
CA LEU A 45 -11.29 1.13 21.82
C LEU A 45 -11.57 0.73 23.28
N VAL A 46 -11.05 1.52 24.21
CA VAL A 46 -11.28 1.39 25.66
C VAL A 46 -11.75 2.72 26.23
N VAL A 47 -12.97 2.72 26.76
CA VAL A 47 -13.63 3.88 27.37
C VAL A 47 -13.48 3.83 28.89
N PHE A 48 -13.13 4.97 29.49
CA PHE A 48 -13.03 5.18 30.93
C PHE A 48 -14.10 6.16 31.40
N GLU A 49 -14.98 5.71 32.30
CA GLU A 49 -16.05 6.52 32.86
C GLU A 49 -15.84 6.68 34.37
N ASN A 50 -15.73 7.93 34.85
CA ASN A 50 -15.69 8.22 36.28
C ASN A 50 -17.13 8.29 36.82
N GLN A 51 -17.38 7.54 37.88
CA GLN A 51 -18.66 7.43 38.55
C GLN A 51 -19.87 7.29 37.59
N PRO A 52 -19.93 6.23 36.77
CA PRO A 52 -21.03 6.06 35.82
C PRO A 52 -22.36 5.87 36.55
N GLN A 53 -23.47 6.21 35.91
CA GLN A 53 -24.79 5.93 36.47
C GLN A 53 -25.02 4.41 36.53
N GLY A 54 -25.21 3.86 37.72
CA GLY A 54 -25.73 2.52 37.91
C GLY A 54 -27.22 2.54 38.24
N THR A 55 -27.89 1.41 38.06
CA THR A 55 -29.35 1.28 38.26
C THR A 55 -29.78 1.34 39.72
N THR A 56 -28.92 0.92 40.65
CA THR A 56 -29.22 0.82 42.09
C THR A 56 -28.18 1.48 43.00
N SER A 57 -26.96 1.65 42.50
CA SER A 57 -25.85 2.32 43.19
C SER A 57 -24.93 2.95 42.13
N ARG A 58 -24.14 3.95 42.51
CA ARG A 58 -23.18 4.61 41.62
C ARG A 58 -21.79 4.03 41.89
N PRO A 59 -21.25 3.14 41.04
CA PRO A 59 -19.88 2.65 41.19
C PRO A 59 -18.90 3.80 40.95
N ASP A 60 -17.68 3.73 41.49
CA ASP A 60 -16.72 4.83 41.39
C ASP A 60 -16.08 4.96 40.01
N ALA A 61 -15.98 3.87 39.25
CA ALA A 61 -15.42 3.89 37.90
C ALA A 61 -15.96 2.72 37.07
N ARG A 62 -15.91 2.90 35.74
CA ARG A 62 -16.06 1.82 34.75
C ARG A 62 -14.99 1.95 33.69
N ILE A 63 -14.41 0.82 33.33
CA ILE A 63 -13.52 0.67 32.18
C ILE A 63 -14.19 -0.36 31.27
N SER A 64 -14.38 -0.04 30.00
CA SER A 64 -14.98 -0.99 29.05
C SER A 64 -14.44 -0.82 27.65
N GLY A 65 -14.25 -1.93 26.96
CA GLY A 65 -13.91 -1.96 25.54
C GLY A 65 -14.64 -3.12 24.86
N SER A 66 -15.03 -2.94 23.60
CA SER A 66 -15.70 -3.97 22.81
C SER A 66 -15.35 -3.78 21.34
N PHE A 67 -14.34 -4.52 20.89
CA PHE A 67 -13.86 -4.44 19.51
C PHE A 67 -13.24 -5.77 19.06
N SER A 68 -13.17 -5.97 17.74
CA SER A 68 -12.51 -7.10 17.10
C SER A 68 -11.98 -6.67 15.72
N TYR A 69 -10.66 -6.77 15.56
CA TYR A 69 -9.96 -6.57 14.30
C TYR A 69 -9.55 -7.93 13.73
N TRP A 70 -9.97 -8.20 12.51
CA TRP A 70 -9.62 -9.37 11.74
C TRP A 70 -8.67 -8.95 10.63
N PHE A 71 -7.70 -9.78 10.28
CA PHE A 71 -6.73 -9.48 9.23
C PHE A 71 -6.84 -10.48 8.08
N GLU A 72 -6.89 -9.96 6.87
CA GLU A 72 -6.62 -10.71 5.64
C GLU A 72 -5.40 -10.07 4.97
N VAL A 73 -4.32 -10.81 4.85
CA VAL A 73 -3.03 -10.31 4.33
C VAL A 73 -2.73 -10.97 3.00
N LYS A 74 -2.38 -10.17 1.98
CA LYS A 74 -1.84 -10.67 0.71
C LYS A 74 -0.42 -10.22 0.50
N ARG A 75 0.42 -11.12 -0.02
CA ARG A 75 1.84 -10.81 -0.28
C ARG A 75 2.08 -10.17 -1.64
N VAL A 76 1.24 -10.45 -2.64
CA VAL A 76 1.44 -10.02 -4.03
C VAL A 76 0.30 -9.11 -4.49
N PRO A 77 0.58 -8.10 -5.34
CA PRO A 77 -0.48 -7.22 -5.86
C PRO A 77 -1.55 -8.00 -6.63
N GLY A 78 -2.79 -7.53 -6.55
CA GLY A 78 -3.92 -8.12 -7.26
C GLY A 78 -4.35 -9.52 -6.77
N ALA A 79 -3.87 -9.97 -5.60
CA ALA A 79 -4.17 -11.30 -5.07
C ALA A 79 -5.50 -11.40 -4.31
N ILE A 80 -6.27 -10.32 -4.24
CA ILE A 80 -7.55 -10.33 -3.53
C ILE A 80 -8.56 -11.23 -4.22
N ASN A 81 -9.18 -12.11 -3.43
CA ASN A 81 -10.25 -12.98 -3.85
C ASN A 81 -11.55 -12.56 -3.14
N LEU A 82 -12.48 -11.94 -3.86
CA LEU A 82 -13.73 -11.44 -3.28
C LEU A 82 -14.61 -12.55 -2.68
N LYS A 83 -14.58 -13.77 -3.23
CA LYS A 83 -15.30 -14.91 -2.66
C LYS A 83 -14.72 -15.34 -1.31
N GLN A 84 -13.40 -15.20 -1.14
CA GLN A 84 -12.73 -15.43 0.15
C GLN A 84 -13.20 -14.38 1.17
N ILE A 85 -13.23 -13.10 0.78
CA ILE A 85 -13.73 -12.01 1.64
C ILE A 85 -15.18 -12.27 2.09
N GLU A 86 -16.08 -12.65 1.17
CA GLU A 86 -17.45 -13.03 1.54
C GLU A 86 -17.51 -14.19 2.53
N THR A 87 -16.63 -15.18 2.36
CA THR A 87 -16.57 -16.34 3.26
C THR A 87 -16.11 -15.93 4.65
N HIS A 88 -15.12 -15.04 4.75
CA HIS A 88 -14.70 -14.46 6.02
C HIS A 88 -15.83 -13.69 6.68
N LEU A 89 -16.53 -12.82 5.96
CA LEU A 89 -17.64 -12.04 6.51
C LEU A 89 -18.79 -12.90 7.04
N LYS A 90 -19.04 -14.07 6.43
CA LYS A 90 -20.01 -15.06 6.94
C LYS A 90 -19.51 -15.84 8.15
N GLY A 91 -18.20 -16.08 8.22
CA GLY A 91 -17.56 -16.89 9.27
C GLY A 91 -17.11 -16.09 10.50
N ILE A 92 -16.96 -14.77 10.40
CA ILE A 92 -16.62 -13.91 11.52
C ILE A 92 -17.78 -13.91 12.51
N ASN A 93 -17.54 -14.48 13.69
CA ASN A 93 -18.47 -14.41 14.80
C ASN A 93 -18.38 -12.99 15.42
N LYS A 94 -19.16 -12.06 14.86
CA LYS A 94 -19.19 -10.67 15.33
C LYS A 94 -19.75 -10.64 16.75
N PRO A 95 -19.03 -10.13 17.77
CA PRO A 95 -19.65 -9.79 19.04
C PRO A 95 -20.89 -8.91 18.80
N PRO A 96 -21.98 -9.12 19.56
CA PRO A 96 -23.28 -8.48 19.32
C PRO A 96 -23.25 -6.96 19.49
N THR A 97 -22.25 -6.44 20.20
CA THR A 97 -21.97 -5.02 20.36
C THR A 97 -20.47 -4.80 20.15
N GLY A 98 -20.08 -3.63 19.66
CA GLY A 98 -18.67 -3.25 19.52
C GLY A 98 -18.17 -3.13 18.08
N MET A 99 -16.99 -2.53 17.96
CA MET A 99 -16.34 -2.25 16.68
C MET A 99 -15.83 -3.55 16.04
N ASN A 100 -16.23 -3.83 14.82
CA ASN A 100 -15.84 -5.04 14.10
C ASN A 100 -15.32 -4.67 12.72
N ARG A 101 -14.03 -4.91 12.48
CA ARG A 101 -13.38 -4.58 11.21
C ARG A 101 -12.58 -5.76 10.68
N LEU A 102 -12.75 -6.05 9.39
CA LEU A 102 -11.82 -6.91 8.63
C LEU A 102 -10.87 -6.01 7.87
N ILE A 103 -9.64 -5.88 8.37
CA ILE A 103 -8.56 -5.14 7.75
C ILE A 103 -7.94 -6.03 6.67
N VAL A 104 -7.99 -5.57 5.44
CA VAL A 104 -7.36 -6.19 4.27
C VAL A 104 -6.09 -5.44 3.98
N LEU A 105 -4.94 -6.09 4.15
CA LEU A 105 -3.62 -5.52 3.87
C LEU A 105 -2.98 -6.14 2.64
N THR A 106 -2.59 -5.30 1.70
CA THR A 106 -2.00 -5.71 0.42
C THR A 106 -0.82 -4.84 0.02
N PRO A 107 0.09 -5.30 -0.85
CA PRO A 107 1.11 -4.43 -1.43
C PRO A 107 0.55 -3.49 -2.52
N ASP A 108 -0.72 -3.61 -2.92
CA ASP A 108 -1.33 -2.76 -3.95
C ASP A 108 -1.27 -1.26 -3.61
N PHE A 109 -0.87 -0.43 -4.57
CA PHE A 109 -0.88 1.04 -4.44
C PHE A 109 -2.28 1.65 -4.54
N VAL A 110 -3.17 0.97 -5.25
CA VAL A 110 -4.56 1.39 -5.48
C VAL A 110 -5.46 0.30 -4.93
N GLU A 111 -6.61 0.70 -4.39
CA GLU A 111 -7.58 -0.24 -3.81
C GLU A 111 -7.90 -1.37 -4.80
N PRO A 112 -7.81 -2.65 -4.37
CA PRO A 112 -8.22 -3.79 -5.17
C PRO A 112 -9.69 -3.67 -5.63
N PRO A 113 -9.98 -3.89 -6.92
CA PRO A 113 -11.31 -3.65 -7.48
C PRO A 113 -12.38 -4.53 -6.82
N GLY A 114 -13.52 -3.91 -6.50
CA GLY A 114 -14.68 -4.59 -5.93
C GLY A 114 -14.58 -4.86 -4.43
N LEU A 115 -13.60 -4.31 -3.72
CA LEU A 115 -13.52 -4.41 -2.26
C LEU A 115 -14.48 -3.43 -1.56
N ASN A 116 -14.65 -2.23 -2.14
CA ASN A 116 -15.62 -1.21 -1.72
C ASN A 116 -17.06 -1.71 -1.44
N GLN A 117 -17.53 -2.76 -2.13
CA GLN A 117 -18.87 -3.33 -1.93
C GLN A 117 -19.06 -4.02 -0.56
N TYR A 118 -17.99 -4.14 0.24
CA TYR A 118 -18.02 -4.74 1.56
C TYR A 118 -17.75 -3.75 2.70
N TYR A 119 -17.59 -2.46 2.41
CA TYR A 119 -17.28 -1.44 3.42
C TYR A 119 -18.43 -1.26 4.41
N ASP A 120 -19.67 -1.34 3.93
CA ASP A 120 -20.89 -1.36 4.75
C ASP A 120 -20.94 -2.54 5.75
N LYS A 121 -20.20 -3.62 5.46
CA LYS A 121 -20.10 -4.83 6.29
C LYS A 121 -18.91 -4.80 7.25
N GLY A 122 -18.14 -3.70 7.25
CA GLY A 122 -16.96 -3.50 8.10
C GLY A 122 -15.65 -3.99 7.51
N VAL A 123 -15.55 -4.17 6.19
CA VAL A 123 -14.24 -4.37 5.54
C VAL A 123 -13.55 -3.02 5.41
N VAL A 124 -12.26 -2.97 5.75
CA VAL A 124 -11.40 -1.82 5.53
C VAL A 124 -10.18 -2.29 4.77
N TRP A 125 -9.76 -1.50 3.78
CA TRP A 125 -8.55 -1.79 3.03
C TRP A 125 -7.47 -0.77 3.37
N ASN A 126 -6.26 -1.27 3.53
CA ASN A 126 -5.07 -0.44 3.57
C ASN A 126 -3.91 -1.19 2.90
N ASN A 127 -2.79 -0.51 2.64
CA ASN A 127 -1.63 -1.11 2.01
C ASN A 127 -0.40 -1.12 2.94
N PHE A 128 0.59 -1.92 2.57
CA PHE A 128 1.83 -2.03 3.36
C PHE A 128 2.67 -0.76 3.37
N ASN A 129 2.51 0.11 2.38
CA ASN A 129 3.13 1.43 2.37
C ASN A 129 2.61 2.29 3.53
N ALA A 130 1.29 2.39 3.69
CA ALA A 130 0.71 3.14 4.79
C ALA A 130 1.09 2.55 6.16
N LEU A 131 1.12 1.23 6.30
CA LEU A 131 1.60 0.60 7.54
C LEU A 131 3.06 0.94 7.83
N TYR A 132 3.92 0.92 6.80
CA TYR A 132 5.30 1.35 6.91
C TYR A 132 5.42 2.83 7.31
N ASP A 133 4.63 3.71 6.69
CA ASP A 133 4.63 5.15 6.98
C ASP A 133 4.15 5.44 8.41
N ILE A 134 3.15 4.69 8.92
CA ILE A 134 2.73 4.73 10.32
C ILE A 134 3.91 4.37 11.24
N CYS A 135 4.66 3.30 10.92
CA CYS A 135 5.84 2.92 11.71
C CYS A 135 6.92 4.02 11.67
N GLN A 136 7.21 4.59 10.50
CA GLN A 136 8.21 5.67 10.37
C GLN A 136 7.80 6.91 11.17
N THR A 137 6.54 7.33 11.09
CA THR A 137 6.00 8.47 11.85
C THR A 137 6.15 8.24 13.36
N LEU A 138 5.87 7.02 13.84
CA LEU A 138 6.03 6.68 15.26
C LEU A 138 7.49 6.67 15.72
N LEU A 139 8.42 6.32 14.83
CA LEU A 139 9.85 6.29 15.09
C LEU A 139 10.46 7.69 15.10
N GLU A 140 9.95 8.63 14.31
CA GLU A 140 10.46 9.99 14.21
C GLU A 140 10.10 10.82 15.46
N PRO A 141 11.06 11.22 16.31
CA PRO A 141 10.75 11.90 17.57
C PRO A 141 9.99 13.22 17.44
N GLU A 142 10.12 13.92 16.31
CA GLU A 142 9.45 15.20 16.07
C GLU A 142 8.00 15.05 15.59
N GLU A 143 7.66 13.92 14.98
CA GLU A 143 6.32 13.64 14.41
C GLU A 143 5.50 12.70 15.29
N SER A 144 6.16 11.87 16.08
CA SER A 144 5.51 10.84 16.89
C SER A 144 4.67 11.45 18.02
N VAL A 145 3.41 11.02 18.08
CA VAL A 145 2.49 11.36 19.18
C VAL A 145 2.82 10.63 20.49
N PHE A 146 3.76 9.67 20.45
CA PHE A 146 4.16 8.89 21.62
C PHE A 146 5.65 8.96 21.89
N ARG A 147 5.99 9.04 23.17
CA ARG A 147 7.35 8.69 23.61
C ARG A 147 7.48 7.17 23.70
N LEU A 148 8.10 6.58 22.69
CA LEU A 148 8.41 5.15 22.64
C LEU A 148 9.52 4.79 23.65
N THR A 149 9.39 3.60 24.24
CA THR A 149 10.50 2.96 24.96
C THR A 149 11.57 2.44 23.99
N SER A 150 12.76 2.12 24.49
CA SER A 150 13.82 1.55 23.65
C SER A 150 13.39 0.23 22.98
N ASN A 151 12.59 -0.60 23.67
CA ASN A 151 12.09 -1.86 23.14
C ASN A 151 11.05 -1.64 22.03
N GLU A 152 10.07 -0.75 22.26
CA GLU A 152 9.05 -0.42 21.23
C GLU A 152 9.69 0.18 19.98
N ARG A 153 10.67 1.08 20.16
CA ARG A 153 11.43 1.68 19.05
C ARG A 153 12.19 0.63 18.27
N TYR A 154 12.89 -0.28 18.96
CA TYR A 154 13.61 -1.38 18.31
C TYR A 154 12.66 -2.28 17.54
N LEU A 155 11.56 -2.73 18.15
CA LEU A 155 10.58 -3.60 17.51
C LEU A 155 9.91 -2.96 16.29
N LEU A 156 9.54 -1.67 16.36
CA LEU A 156 8.94 -0.96 15.23
C LEU A 156 9.94 -0.76 14.09
N ALA A 157 11.21 -0.48 14.40
CA ALA A 157 12.26 -0.35 13.39
C ALA A 157 12.50 -1.68 12.66
N GLU A 158 12.68 -2.77 13.41
CA GLU A 158 12.85 -4.12 12.86
C GLU A 158 11.62 -4.57 12.07
N PHE A 159 10.42 -4.22 12.53
CA PHE A 159 9.20 -4.53 11.80
C PHE A 159 9.13 -3.76 10.47
N ALA A 160 9.46 -2.46 10.46
CA ALA A 160 9.51 -1.66 9.25
C ALA A 160 10.55 -2.21 8.25
N GLU A 161 11.74 -2.60 8.72
CA GLU A 161 12.75 -3.27 7.89
C GLU A 161 12.23 -4.61 7.34
N PHE A 162 11.60 -5.43 8.18
CA PHE A 162 10.98 -6.69 7.75
C PHE A 162 9.96 -6.50 6.63
N LEU A 163 9.13 -5.44 6.68
CA LEU A 163 8.17 -5.15 5.60
C LEU A 163 8.87 -4.84 4.26
N VAL A 164 9.98 -4.12 4.31
CA VAL A 164 10.81 -3.79 3.13
C VAL A 164 11.51 -5.05 2.60
N GLU A 165 12.18 -5.81 3.46
CA GLU A 165 12.90 -7.04 3.08
C GLU A 165 11.95 -8.12 2.51
N SER A 166 10.72 -8.16 3.02
CA SER A 166 9.66 -9.03 2.53
C SER A 166 9.07 -8.59 1.18
N ASN A 167 9.55 -7.48 0.60
CA ASN A 167 9.05 -6.87 -0.63
C ASN A 167 7.55 -6.51 -0.56
N LEU A 168 7.07 -6.12 0.62
CA LEU A 168 5.68 -5.72 0.83
C LEU A 168 5.47 -4.24 0.63
N VAL A 169 6.46 -3.43 1.03
CA VAL A 169 6.49 -2.00 0.76
C VAL A 169 6.95 -1.80 -0.67
N GLN A 170 6.12 -1.16 -1.48
CA GLN A 170 6.53 -0.71 -2.80
C GLN A 170 6.97 0.73 -2.67
N HIS A 171 8.25 1.05 -2.83
CA HIS A 171 8.64 2.46 -2.85
C HIS A 171 7.93 3.15 -4.02
N ALA A 172 7.04 4.10 -3.70
CA ALA A 172 6.40 5.01 -4.66
C ALA A 172 7.43 6.00 -5.20
N GLU A 173 8.61 5.52 -5.59
CA GLU A 173 9.50 6.34 -6.40
C GLU A 173 9.02 6.26 -7.85
N PRO A 174 9.07 7.37 -8.59
CA PRO A 174 8.98 7.29 -10.03
C PRO A 174 10.02 6.32 -10.57
N THR A 175 9.58 5.12 -10.91
CA THR A 175 10.46 4.07 -11.40
C THR A 175 10.91 4.43 -12.82
N VAL A 176 12.19 4.77 -12.96
CA VAL A 176 12.81 5.02 -14.27
C VAL A 176 13.33 3.70 -14.82
N VAL A 177 12.78 3.25 -15.94
CA VAL A 177 13.42 2.18 -16.70
C VAL A 177 14.41 2.80 -17.70
N VAL A 178 15.69 2.43 -17.60
CA VAL A 178 16.73 2.92 -18.50
C VAL A 178 16.98 1.91 -19.61
N VAL A 179 16.80 2.32 -20.87
CA VAL A 179 16.98 1.44 -22.04
C VAL A 179 18.19 1.83 -22.89
N PRO A 180 18.85 0.86 -23.55
CA PRO A 180 19.80 1.15 -24.61
C PRO A 180 19.11 1.86 -25.77
N ALA A 181 19.54 3.10 -26.04
CA ALA A 181 18.86 4.01 -26.96
C ALA A 181 19.68 4.27 -28.23
N ARG A 182 20.27 3.23 -28.82
CA ARG A 182 21.07 3.37 -30.05
C ARG A 182 20.24 3.91 -31.21
N LEU A 183 19.02 3.37 -31.37
CA LEU A 183 18.02 3.79 -32.36
C LEU A 183 16.85 4.50 -31.67
N ALA A 184 16.40 3.95 -30.54
CA ALA A 184 15.24 4.42 -29.77
C ALA A 184 15.27 5.91 -29.34
N TRP A 185 16.44 6.56 -29.26
CA TRP A 185 16.49 7.99 -28.98
C TRP A 185 15.99 8.84 -30.16
N ASP A 186 16.32 8.44 -31.38
CA ASP A 186 15.92 9.17 -32.57
C ASP A 186 14.42 8.92 -32.85
N ASP A 187 13.94 7.69 -32.62
CA ASP A 187 12.50 7.36 -32.64
C ASP A 187 11.71 8.18 -31.60
N TYR A 188 12.21 8.28 -30.36
CA TYR A 188 11.56 9.06 -29.32
C TYR A 188 11.47 10.55 -29.66
N LYS A 189 12.52 11.15 -30.25
CA LYS A 189 12.45 12.55 -30.69
C LYS A 189 11.45 12.77 -31.83
N GLN A 190 11.25 11.78 -32.68
CA GLN A 190 10.39 11.91 -33.85
C GLN A 190 8.92 11.60 -33.53
N TYR A 191 8.67 10.62 -32.66
CA TYR A 191 7.33 10.06 -32.43
C TYR A 191 6.86 10.16 -30.97
N HIS A 192 7.69 10.68 -30.06
CA HIS A 192 7.43 10.70 -28.61
C HIS A 192 7.14 9.32 -28.00
N ALA A 193 7.64 8.26 -28.66
CA ALA A 193 7.40 6.88 -28.28
C ALA A 193 8.70 6.09 -28.25
N TYR A 194 8.82 5.20 -27.26
CA TYR A 194 9.82 4.16 -27.26
C TYR A 194 9.24 2.90 -27.91
N ILE A 195 9.86 2.44 -28.99
CA ILE A 195 9.40 1.30 -29.79
C ILE A 195 10.35 0.12 -29.58
N CYS A 196 9.81 -1.07 -29.34
CA CYS A 196 10.62 -2.27 -29.14
C CYS A 196 9.97 -3.53 -29.76
N GLN A 197 10.73 -4.62 -29.76
CA GLN A 197 10.27 -5.92 -30.25
C GLN A 197 9.01 -6.37 -29.48
N PRO A 198 8.06 -7.05 -30.15
CA PRO A 198 6.83 -7.51 -29.51
C PRO A 198 7.13 -8.46 -28.34
N ASN A 199 6.25 -8.46 -27.35
CA ASN A 199 6.33 -9.30 -26.13
C ASN A 199 7.58 -9.08 -25.27
N ARG A 200 8.24 -7.92 -25.39
CA ARG A 200 9.29 -7.55 -24.46
C ARG A 200 8.70 -7.15 -23.11
N THR A 201 9.04 -7.91 -22.07
CA THR A 201 8.61 -7.61 -20.71
C THR A 201 9.37 -6.41 -20.14
N PHE A 202 8.65 -5.45 -19.57
CA PHE A 202 9.20 -4.33 -18.80
C PHE A 202 8.72 -4.43 -17.34
N ARG A 203 9.53 -3.89 -16.42
CA ARG A 203 9.06 -3.58 -15.07
C ARG A 203 8.06 -2.43 -15.16
N ASN A 204 7.08 -2.38 -14.26
CA ASN A 204 6.13 -1.26 -14.20
C ASN A 204 6.91 0.03 -13.88
N ALA A 205 7.01 0.92 -14.87
CA ALA A 205 7.85 2.11 -14.84
C ALA A 205 6.98 3.35 -15.04
N THR A 206 7.23 4.39 -14.22
CA THR A 206 6.52 5.67 -14.37
C THR A 206 7.26 6.60 -15.34
N TYR A 207 8.55 6.36 -15.55
CA TYR A 207 9.42 7.19 -16.38
C TYR A 207 10.36 6.36 -17.24
N MET A 208 10.80 6.96 -18.35
CA MET A 208 11.67 6.31 -19.33
C MET A 208 13.01 7.04 -19.45
N GLY A 209 14.11 6.35 -19.18
CA GLY A 209 15.46 6.86 -19.36
C GLY A 209 16.13 6.30 -20.63
N PHE A 210 16.90 7.12 -21.33
CA PHE A 210 17.59 6.72 -22.55
C PHE A 210 19.11 6.74 -22.35
N TYR A 211 19.77 5.59 -22.48
CA TYR A 211 21.22 5.46 -22.43
C TYR A 211 21.82 5.44 -23.84
N ARG A 212 22.60 6.47 -24.20
CA ARG A 212 23.28 6.59 -25.50
C ARG A 212 24.59 7.37 -25.34
N GLN A 213 25.64 6.95 -26.07
CA GLN A 213 26.98 7.57 -26.01
C GLN A 213 27.56 7.60 -24.59
N LYS A 214 27.50 6.45 -23.90
CA LYS A 214 28.04 6.27 -22.55
C LYS A 214 27.41 7.17 -21.47
N ALA A 215 26.26 7.78 -21.74
CA ALA A 215 25.55 8.63 -20.79
C ALA A 215 24.03 8.39 -20.85
N ILE A 216 23.38 8.57 -19.71
CA ILE A 216 21.92 8.70 -19.65
C ILE A 216 21.56 10.12 -20.10
N LYS A 217 20.56 10.26 -20.98
CA LYS A 217 20.07 11.57 -21.41
C LYS A 217 19.40 12.28 -20.23
N ARG A 218 19.63 13.59 -20.11
CA ARG A 218 19.11 14.41 -19.01
C ARG A 218 17.59 14.42 -18.94
N TRP A 219 16.93 14.28 -20.09
CA TRP A 219 15.49 14.26 -20.21
C TRP A 219 14.95 12.85 -19.93
N ILE A 220 14.19 12.75 -18.86
CA ILE A 220 13.55 11.51 -18.39
C ILE A 220 12.04 11.71 -18.53
N PRO A 221 11.44 11.40 -19.69
CA PRO A 221 10.01 11.58 -19.90
C PRO A 221 9.15 10.62 -19.08
N GLN A 222 7.98 11.11 -18.67
CA GLN A 222 6.94 10.29 -18.06
C GLN A 222 6.32 9.36 -19.10
N ILE A 223 6.04 8.12 -18.70
CA ILE A 223 5.31 7.16 -19.52
C ILE A 223 3.81 7.47 -19.34
N VAL A 224 3.17 7.95 -20.40
CA VAL A 224 1.74 8.29 -20.39
C VAL A 224 0.86 7.07 -20.65
N GLU A 225 1.31 6.16 -21.52
CA GLU A 225 0.56 4.96 -21.88
C GLU A 225 1.49 3.84 -22.37
N HIS A 226 1.06 2.58 -22.22
CA HIS A 226 1.75 1.40 -22.74
C HIS A 226 0.86 0.65 -23.74
N LEU A 227 1.35 0.46 -24.97
CA LEU A 227 0.66 -0.27 -26.04
C LEU A 227 1.41 -1.57 -26.35
N THR A 228 0.66 -2.68 -26.42
CA THR A 228 1.21 -4.03 -26.66
C THR A 228 0.76 -4.54 -28.02
N ALA A 229 1.66 -5.24 -28.74
CA ALA A 229 1.36 -5.90 -30.02
C ALA A 229 0.81 -4.95 -31.12
N VAL A 230 1.45 -3.79 -31.29
CA VAL A 230 1.08 -2.80 -32.31
C VAL A 230 1.62 -3.21 -33.69
N THR A 231 0.76 -3.20 -34.70
CA THR A 231 1.16 -3.34 -36.11
C THR A 231 1.56 -1.96 -36.65
N LEU A 232 2.78 -1.84 -37.21
CA LEU A 232 3.23 -0.63 -37.88
C LEU A 232 3.00 -0.78 -39.38
N GLU A 233 1.98 -0.11 -39.92
CA GLU A 233 1.69 -0.08 -41.36
C GLU A 233 1.94 1.33 -41.92
N GLU A 234 2.53 1.42 -43.12
CA GLU A 234 2.63 2.70 -43.84
C GLU A 234 1.25 3.13 -44.34
N GLY A 235 0.57 3.93 -43.52
CA GLY A 235 -0.61 4.73 -43.88
C GLY A 235 -1.90 3.96 -44.13
N THR A 236 -2.80 3.88 -43.14
CA THR A 236 -4.04 4.69 -43.03
C THR A 236 -4.90 4.33 -41.79
N VAL A 237 -5.43 5.36 -41.12
CA VAL A 237 -6.64 5.46 -40.27
C VAL A 237 -6.70 4.83 -38.85
N GLU A 238 -5.85 3.87 -38.44
CA GLU A 238 -5.74 3.56 -36.97
C GLU A 238 -4.94 4.63 -36.18
N SER A 239 -4.60 5.72 -36.87
CA SER A 239 -3.75 6.81 -36.40
C SER A 239 -4.41 7.75 -35.38
N ASN A 240 -5.72 7.64 -35.11
CA ASN A 240 -6.43 8.69 -34.35
C ASN A 240 -6.10 8.67 -32.85
N ARG A 241 -5.92 7.49 -32.24
CA ARG A 241 -5.60 7.40 -30.81
C ARG A 241 -4.17 7.84 -30.52
N PHE A 242 -3.20 7.30 -31.25
CA PHE A 242 -1.80 7.70 -31.09
C PHE A 242 -1.58 9.19 -31.42
N ARG A 243 -2.23 9.71 -32.48
CA ARG A 243 -2.22 11.15 -32.75
C ARG A 243 -2.87 11.95 -31.64
N SER A 244 -4.04 11.54 -31.14
CA SER A 244 -4.69 12.24 -30.02
C SER A 244 -3.84 12.28 -28.75
N LEU A 245 -3.05 11.23 -28.49
CA LEU A 245 -2.10 11.21 -27.38
C LEU A 245 -0.95 12.18 -27.62
N ILE A 246 -0.36 12.19 -28.82
CA ILE A 246 0.70 13.15 -29.21
C ILE A 246 0.18 14.59 -29.14
N ASP A 247 -1.01 14.85 -29.68
CA ASP A 247 -1.65 16.18 -29.71
C ASP A 247 -2.02 16.66 -28.30
N ALA A 248 -2.25 15.75 -27.35
CA ALA A 248 -2.49 16.05 -25.95
C ALA A 248 -1.22 16.28 -25.13
N ILE A 249 -0.02 16.01 -25.68
CA ILE A 249 1.24 16.35 -25.02
C ILE A 249 1.39 17.88 -25.10
N PRO A 250 1.46 18.58 -23.95
CA PRO A 250 1.66 20.03 -23.97
C PRO A 250 2.98 20.36 -24.69
N PRO A 251 3.03 21.46 -25.47
CA PRO A 251 4.25 21.84 -26.17
C PRO A 251 5.40 21.91 -25.17
N VAL A 252 6.45 21.14 -25.45
CA VAL A 252 7.67 21.13 -24.63
C VAL A 252 8.20 22.55 -24.62
N VAL A 253 8.21 23.19 -23.45
CA VAL A 253 8.85 24.49 -23.30
C VAL A 253 10.34 24.26 -23.54
N THR A 254 10.80 24.70 -24.70
CA THR A 254 12.21 24.67 -25.05
C THR A 254 12.91 25.68 -24.17
N PHE A 255 13.67 25.18 -23.20
CA PHE A 255 14.71 25.94 -22.53
C PHE A 255 16.04 25.31 -22.96
N ASP A 256 16.90 26.15 -23.54
CA ASP A 256 18.21 25.79 -24.12
C ASP A 256 19.09 24.94 -23.18
#